data_AF-A0A352MF57-F1
#
_entry.id   AF-A0A352MF57-F1
#
_cell.length_a   1.000
_cell.length_b   1.000
_cell.length_c   1.000
_cell.angle_alpha   90.00
_cell.angle_beta   90.00
_cell.angle_gamma   90.00
#
_symmetry.space_group_name_H-M   'P 1'
#
loop_
_entity.id
_entity.type
_entity.pdbx_description
1 polymer ?
#
loop_
_entity_poly.entity_id
_entity_poly.type
_entity_poly.pdbx_seq_one_letter_code
_entity_poly.pdbx_strand_id
1 'polypeptide(L)'
;DPEFTGTWQFIEKITSDGLAFNTTRTLILTENSYEETYTIQRESSSVISSIIGTKGSLEMGRLNLVFELKELGTCTLNESEICTGNVQWFDDGTKYWTDNIIYFKKTVTGVFEVIGTTLRLTRDLNRDGDFGDTGEDVTFEKI
;
A
#
# COMPACT_ATOMS: atom_id res chain seq x y z
N ASP A 1 -7.88 12.80 17.50
CA ASP A 1 -7.47 11.95 16.39
C ASP A 1 -7.53 10.49 16.82
N PRO A 2 -8.14 9.59 16.02
CA PRO A 2 -8.09 8.15 16.21
C PRO A 2 -6.64 7.63 16.31
N GLU A 3 -6.41 6.60 17.11
CA GLU A 3 -5.05 6.08 17.40
C GLU A 3 -4.30 5.58 16.16
N PHE A 4 -5.02 5.14 15.13
CA PHE A 4 -4.44 4.68 13.88
C PHE A 4 -3.92 5.81 12.98
N THR A 5 -4.22 7.07 13.28
CA THR A 5 -3.79 8.19 12.45
C THR A 5 -2.29 8.42 12.54
N GLY A 6 -1.67 8.67 11.39
CA GLY A 6 -0.23 8.86 11.27
C GLY A 6 0.35 8.19 10.03
N THR A 7 1.68 8.19 9.98
CA THR A 7 2.43 7.51 8.94
C THR A 7 3.09 6.27 9.53
N TRP A 8 2.91 5.16 8.84
CA TRP A 8 3.30 3.83 9.27
C TRP A 8 4.13 3.17 8.17
N GLN A 9 5.13 2.39 8.56
CA GLN A 9 6.05 1.76 7.63
C GLN A 9 6.28 0.29 7.98
N PHE A 10 6.30 -0.54 6.94
CA PHE A 10 6.72 -1.93 7.01
C PHE A 10 7.79 -2.17 5.96
N ILE A 11 8.91 -2.74 6.38
CA ILE A 11 10.03 -3.08 5.50
C ILE A 11 10.21 -4.59 5.53
N GLU A 12 10.27 -5.20 4.35
CA GLU A 12 10.54 -6.61 4.20
C GLU A 12 11.51 -6.86 3.04
N LYS A 13 12.19 -7.99 3.12
CA LYS A 13 13.02 -8.49 2.03
C LYS A 13 12.31 -9.68 1.39
N ILE A 14 12.05 -9.59 0.09
CA ILE A 14 11.43 -10.67 -0.68
C ILE A 14 12.42 -11.24 -1.70
N THR A 15 12.27 -12.51 -2.04
CA THR A 15 13.03 -13.16 -3.10
C THR A 15 12.10 -13.69 -4.19
N SER A 16 12.45 -13.44 -5.44
CA SER A 16 11.70 -13.90 -6.61
C SER A 16 12.67 -14.17 -7.75
N ASP A 17 12.55 -15.34 -8.41
CA ASP A 17 13.40 -15.76 -9.53
C ASP A 17 14.91 -15.63 -9.28
N GLY A 18 15.35 -15.90 -8.05
CA GLY A 18 16.76 -15.79 -7.64
C GLY A 18 17.26 -14.37 -7.44
N LEU A 19 16.38 -13.36 -7.54
CA LEU A 19 16.64 -11.98 -7.21
C LEU A 19 16.11 -11.65 -5.81
N ALA A 20 16.80 -10.75 -5.11
CA ALA A 20 16.39 -10.22 -3.83
C ALA A 20 15.97 -8.75 -3.96
N PHE A 21 14.86 -8.40 -3.31
CA PHE A 21 14.30 -7.07 -3.30
C PHE A 21 14.08 -6.59 -1.88
N ASN A 22 14.49 -5.36 -1.60
CA ASN A 22 14.04 -4.62 -0.44
C ASN A 22 12.73 -3.95 -0.82
N THR A 23 11.70 -4.18 -0.02
CA THR A 23 10.41 -3.54 -0.23
C THR A 23 10.04 -2.72 0.97
N THR A 24 9.38 -1.59 0.71
CA THR A 24 8.94 -0.67 1.75
C THR A 24 7.50 -0.33 1.48
N ARG A 25 6.64 -0.70 2.42
CA ARG A 25 5.24 -0.33 2.43
C ARG A 25 5.07 0.87 3.36
N THR A 26 4.61 1.99 2.82
CA THR A 26 4.30 3.19 3.61
C THR A 26 2.80 3.42 3.57
N LEU A 27 2.19 3.49 4.74
CA LEU A 27 0.75 3.70 4.93
C LEU A 27 0.53 5.01 5.70
N ILE A 28 -0.12 5.97 5.07
CA ILE A 28 -0.54 7.23 5.67
C ILE A 28 -2.03 7.12 5.94
N LEU A 29 -2.44 7.26 7.19
CA LEU A 29 -3.83 7.25 7.62
C LEU A 29 -4.22 8.60 8.23
N THR A 30 -5.30 9.17 7.72
CA THR A 30 -6.01 10.28 8.35
C THR A 30 -7.35 9.80 8.89
N GLU A 31 -8.16 10.69 9.47
CA GLU A 31 -9.49 10.31 9.96
C GLU A 31 -10.43 9.79 8.86
N ASN A 32 -10.23 10.22 7.61
CA ASN A 32 -11.16 9.96 6.51
C ASN A 32 -10.50 9.57 5.18
N SER A 33 -9.18 9.41 5.15
CA SER A 33 -8.44 9.03 3.94
C SER A 33 -7.26 8.13 4.26
N TYR A 34 -6.82 7.43 3.23
CA TYR A 34 -5.59 6.65 3.27
C TYR A 34 -4.77 6.88 2.00
N GLU A 35 -3.46 6.70 2.14
CA GLU A 35 -2.52 6.55 1.04
C GLU A 35 -1.55 5.42 1.41
N GLU A 36 -1.45 4.39 0.57
CA GLU A 36 -0.55 3.27 0.76
C GLU A 36 0.34 3.11 -0.47
N THR A 37 1.65 3.08 -0.28
CA THR A 37 2.63 2.85 -1.35
C THR A 37 3.46 1.61 -1.02
N TYR A 38 3.75 0.80 -2.03
CA TYR A 38 4.65 -0.34 -1.98
C TYR A 38 5.80 -0.10 -2.95
N THR A 39 6.94 0.28 -2.41
CA THR A 39 8.18 0.55 -3.16
C THR A 39 9.00 -0.72 -3.25
N ILE A 40 9.43 -1.07 -4.46
CA ILE A 40 10.24 -2.26 -4.73
C ILE A 40 11.60 -1.82 -5.24
N GLN A 41 12.66 -2.17 -4.51
CA GLN A 41 14.05 -1.86 -4.87
C GLN A 41 14.86 -3.14 -4.90
N ARG A 42 15.57 -3.40 -6.00
CA ARG A 42 16.48 -4.54 -6.06
C ARG A 42 17.61 -4.35 -5.04
N GLU A 43 17.89 -5.34 -4.20
CA GLU A 43 18.86 -5.23 -3.10
C GLU A 43 20.26 -4.79 -3.60
N SER A 44 20.67 -5.26 -4.77
CA SER A 44 21.97 -4.94 -5.37
C SER A 44 22.01 -3.58 -6.09
N SER A 45 20.97 -2.77 -6.00
CA SER A 45 20.80 -1.53 -6.77
C SER A 45 20.26 -0.41 -5.90
N SER A 46 20.73 0.81 -6.12
CA SER A 46 20.10 2.02 -5.57
C SER A 46 18.84 2.43 -6.34
N VAL A 47 18.58 1.85 -7.51
CA VAL A 47 17.45 2.21 -8.37
C VAL A 47 16.18 1.50 -7.91
N ILE A 48 15.12 2.28 -7.70
CA ILE A 48 13.77 1.76 -7.45
C ILE A 48 13.28 1.08 -8.73
N SER A 49 12.84 -0.16 -8.62
CA SER A 49 12.34 -0.94 -9.76
C SER A 49 10.90 -0.59 -10.08
N SER A 50 10.05 -0.40 -9.05
CA SER A 50 8.65 -0.02 -9.23
C SER A 50 8.06 0.55 -7.94
N ILE A 51 6.95 1.28 -8.09
CA ILE A 51 6.06 1.65 -6.99
C ILE A 51 4.64 1.26 -7.38
N ILE A 52 3.92 0.65 -6.45
CA ILE A 52 2.48 0.41 -6.54
C ILE A 52 1.82 1.26 -5.45
N GLY A 53 0.88 2.12 -5.83
CA GLY A 53 0.16 2.99 -4.91
C GLY A 53 -1.33 2.71 -4.90
N THR A 54 -1.96 2.85 -3.74
CA THR A 54 -3.42 2.91 -3.58
C THR A 54 -3.78 4.08 -2.68
N LYS A 55 -4.82 4.82 -3.04
CA LYS A 55 -5.26 5.99 -2.27
C LYS A 55 -6.77 6.14 -2.36
N GLY A 56 -7.38 6.63 -1.29
CA GLY A 56 -8.82 6.86 -1.29
C GLY A 56 -9.40 7.28 0.05
N SER A 57 -10.69 7.01 0.22
CA SER A 57 -11.43 7.32 1.44
C SER A 57 -11.32 6.21 2.46
N LEU A 58 -11.45 6.61 3.72
CA LEU A 58 -11.43 5.74 4.88
C LEU A 58 -12.69 6.00 5.70
N GLU A 59 -13.43 4.96 6.03
CA GLU A 59 -14.53 5.04 7.01
C GLU A 59 -14.18 4.22 8.24
N MET A 60 -14.43 4.79 9.42
CA MET A 60 -14.11 4.15 10.70
C MET A 60 -15.36 3.50 11.30
N GLY A 61 -15.28 2.19 11.51
CA GLY A 61 -16.12 1.45 12.44
C GLY A 61 -15.48 1.35 13.83
N ARG A 62 -16.09 0.61 14.77
CA ARG A 62 -15.59 0.54 16.15
C ARG A 62 -14.20 -0.10 16.25
N LEU A 63 -13.93 -1.13 15.44
CA LEU A 63 -12.68 -1.92 15.43
C LEU A 63 -12.19 -2.19 13.99
N ASN A 64 -12.78 -1.52 13.02
CA ASN A 64 -12.55 -1.79 11.61
C ASN A 64 -12.42 -0.48 10.84
N LEU A 65 -11.64 -0.53 9.78
CA LEU A 65 -11.51 0.53 8.79
C LEU A 65 -12.05 -0.01 7.46
N VAL A 66 -12.88 0.78 6.79
CA VAL A 66 -13.33 0.48 5.42
C VAL A 66 -12.56 1.38 4.48
N PHE A 67 -11.71 0.76 3.66
CA PHE A 67 -10.91 1.42 2.64
C PHE A 67 -11.70 1.42 1.34
N GLU A 68 -11.92 2.60 0.76
CA GLU A 68 -12.52 2.73 -0.55
C GLU A 68 -11.51 3.37 -1.52
N LEU A 69 -11.08 2.58 -2.50
CA LEU A 69 -10.07 2.96 -3.47
C LEU A 69 -10.63 4.01 -4.44
N LYS A 70 -9.90 5.13 -4.58
CA LYS A 70 -10.24 6.23 -5.50
C LYS A 70 -9.16 6.47 -6.56
N GLU A 71 -7.90 6.23 -6.22
CA GLU A 71 -6.76 6.44 -7.10
C GLU A 71 -5.77 5.27 -7.03
N LEU A 72 -5.22 4.90 -8.18
CA LEU A 72 -4.08 3.99 -8.29
C LEU A 72 -2.81 4.80 -8.57
N GLY A 73 -1.71 4.40 -7.97
CA GLY A 73 -0.42 5.06 -8.08
C GLY A 73 0.61 4.18 -8.76
N THR A 74 1.45 4.78 -9.59
CA THR A 74 2.71 4.15 -10.03
C THR A 74 3.83 5.15 -10.07
N CYS A 75 5.05 4.67 -10.31
CA CYS A 75 6.21 5.54 -10.30
C CYS A 75 6.22 6.51 -11.48
N THR A 76 6.57 7.77 -11.22
CA THR A 76 6.92 8.73 -12.26
C THR A 76 8.26 8.33 -12.86
N LEU A 77 8.29 8.22 -14.19
CA LEU A 77 9.50 7.87 -14.94
C LEU A 77 10.27 9.12 -15.37
N ASN A 78 11.60 9.04 -15.39
CA ASN A 78 12.45 10.07 -16.00
C ASN A 78 12.61 9.84 -17.52
N GLU A 79 13.42 10.67 -18.17
CA GLU A 79 13.69 10.60 -19.62
C GLU A 79 14.28 9.26 -20.09
N SER A 80 14.89 8.50 -19.19
CA SER A 80 15.46 7.17 -19.45
C SER A 80 14.52 6.03 -19.05
N GLU A 81 13.24 6.32 -18.81
CA GLU A 81 12.23 5.35 -18.35
C GLU A 81 12.54 4.69 -17.00
N ILE A 82 13.31 5.38 -16.15
CA ILE A 82 13.66 4.90 -14.80
C ILE A 82 12.75 5.57 -13.76
N CYS A 83 12.26 4.76 -12.81
CA CYS A 83 11.48 5.24 -11.68
C CYS A 83 12.24 6.28 -10.84
N THR A 84 11.62 7.45 -10.63
CA THR A 84 12.19 8.58 -9.88
C THR A 84 12.00 8.49 -8.36
N GLY A 85 11.21 7.52 -7.88
CA GLY A 85 10.78 7.43 -6.48
C GLY A 85 9.54 8.25 -6.15
N ASN A 86 9.08 9.12 -7.05
CA ASN A 86 7.83 9.86 -6.90
C ASN A 86 6.65 9.07 -7.44
N VAL A 87 5.49 9.21 -6.79
CA VAL A 87 4.24 8.55 -7.23
C VAL A 87 3.44 9.50 -8.11
N GLN A 88 3.01 9.00 -9.27
CA GLN A 88 1.97 9.60 -10.09
C GLN A 88 0.66 8.87 -9.81
N TRP A 89 -0.38 9.63 -9.47
CA TRP A 89 -1.71 9.12 -9.14
C TRP A 89 -2.66 9.24 -10.33
N PHE A 90 -3.55 8.26 -10.45
CA PHE A 90 -4.50 8.10 -11.54
C PHE A 90 -5.87 7.71 -10.96
N ASP A 91 -6.88 8.52 -11.25
CA ASP A 91 -8.25 8.35 -10.80
C ASP A 91 -9.09 7.47 -11.75
N ASP A 92 -10.31 7.15 -11.31
CA ASP A 92 -11.29 6.38 -12.08
C ASP A 92 -11.59 7.07 -13.43
N GLY A 93 -11.55 6.29 -14.50
CA GLY A 93 -11.74 6.77 -15.88
C GLY A 93 -10.45 7.07 -16.64
N THR A 94 -9.28 7.12 -15.98
CA THR A 94 -8.00 7.19 -16.69
C THR A 94 -7.63 5.85 -17.30
N LYS A 95 -6.81 5.86 -18.38
CA LYS A 95 -6.33 4.63 -19.01
C LYS A 95 -5.58 3.72 -18.02
N TYR A 96 -4.67 4.30 -17.23
CA TYR A 96 -3.91 3.55 -16.24
C TYR A 96 -4.83 2.85 -15.23
N TRP A 97 -5.83 3.57 -14.71
CA TRP A 97 -6.84 2.97 -13.84
C TRP A 97 -7.59 1.83 -14.51
N THR A 98 -8.16 2.05 -15.70
CA THR A 98 -8.93 1.04 -16.43
C THR A 98 -8.13 -0.24 -16.67
N ASP A 99 -6.85 -0.10 -17.03
CA ASP A 99 -5.98 -1.25 -17.31
C ASP A 99 -5.61 -2.03 -16.04
N ASN A 100 -5.53 -1.38 -14.88
CA ASN A 100 -4.94 -1.97 -13.67
C ASN A 100 -5.96 -2.30 -12.56
N ILE A 101 -7.15 -1.69 -12.56
CA ILE A 101 -8.15 -1.87 -11.50
C ILE A 101 -8.59 -3.34 -11.32
N ILE A 102 -8.43 -4.17 -12.34
CA ILE A 102 -8.69 -5.61 -12.27
C ILE A 102 -7.85 -6.35 -11.21
N TYR A 103 -6.71 -5.79 -10.82
CA TYR A 103 -5.80 -6.36 -9.82
C TYR A 103 -6.09 -5.89 -8.39
N PHE A 104 -7.05 -4.98 -8.20
CA PHE A 104 -7.33 -4.36 -6.91
C PHE A 104 -8.80 -4.51 -6.54
N LYS A 105 -9.08 -4.54 -5.23
CA LYS A 105 -10.45 -4.40 -4.72
C LYS A 105 -10.76 -2.92 -4.54
N LYS A 106 -11.95 -2.50 -5.02
CA LYS A 106 -12.44 -1.13 -4.81
C LYS A 106 -12.80 -0.86 -3.35
N THR A 107 -13.20 -1.89 -2.60
CA THR A 107 -13.55 -1.76 -1.18
C THR A 107 -12.96 -2.92 -0.41
N VAL A 108 -12.24 -2.60 0.66
CA VAL A 108 -11.61 -3.57 1.57
C VAL A 108 -11.95 -3.18 2.99
N THR A 109 -12.43 -4.13 3.80
CA THR A 109 -12.59 -3.94 5.24
C THR A 109 -11.36 -4.52 5.93
N GLY A 110 -10.71 -3.71 6.77
CA GLY A 110 -9.61 -4.13 7.61
C GLY A 110 -9.95 -4.08 9.09
N VAL A 111 -9.41 -5.02 9.86
CA VAL A 111 -9.35 -4.94 11.33
C VAL A 111 -7.99 -4.36 11.70
N PHE A 112 -7.97 -3.45 12.67
CA PHE A 112 -6.74 -2.84 13.12
C PHE A 112 -6.55 -2.93 14.63
N GLU A 113 -5.30 -2.95 15.05
CA GLU A 113 -4.89 -2.88 16.45
C GLU A 113 -3.67 -1.96 16.57
N VAL A 114 -3.75 -0.97 17.46
CA VAL A 114 -2.64 -0.04 17.73
C VAL A 114 -2.09 -0.31 19.12
N ILE A 115 -0.79 -0.53 19.21
CA ILE A 115 -0.08 -0.73 20.49
C ILE A 115 1.17 0.14 20.51
N GLY A 116 1.08 1.30 21.15
CA GLY A 116 2.21 2.24 21.23
C GLY A 116 2.61 2.77 19.86
N THR A 117 3.74 2.31 19.32
CA THR A 117 4.28 2.73 18.01
C THR A 117 4.03 1.70 16.91
N THR A 118 3.24 0.66 17.17
CA THR A 118 2.90 -0.36 16.17
C THR A 118 1.44 -0.28 15.75
N LEU A 119 1.18 -0.53 14.47
CA LEU A 119 -0.15 -0.71 13.90
C LEU A 119 -0.19 -2.08 13.22
N ARG A 120 -0.96 -3.02 13.75
CA ARG A 120 -1.32 -4.24 13.03
C ARG A 120 -2.58 -3.98 12.21
N LEU A 121 -2.54 -4.33 10.93
CA LEU A 121 -3.65 -4.19 10.00
C LEU A 121 -3.86 -5.52 9.26
N THR A 122 -5.05 -6.09 9.43
CA THR A 122 -5.46 -7.35 8.81
C THR A 122 -6.60 -7.11 7.82
N ARG A 123 -6.42 -7.49 6.54
CA ARG A 123 -7.30 -7.21 5.40
C ARG A 123 -7.28 -8.37 4.41
N ASP A 124 -8.45 -8.87 4.03
CA ASP A 124 -8.60 -9.82 2.92
C ASP A 124 -8.59 -9.04 1.59
N LEU A 125 -7.42 -8.98 0.94
CA LEU A 125 -7.15 -8.21 -0.27
C LEU A 125 -7.58 -8.98 -1.53
N ASN A 126 -7.59 -10.31 -1.50
CA ASN A 126 -7.91 -11.13 -2.67
C ASN A 126 -9.36 -11.68 -2.66
N ARG A 127 -10.05 -11.66 -1.52
CA ARG A 127 -11.39 -12.19 -1.23
C ARG A 127 -11.50 -13.73 -1.28
N ASP A 128 -10.49 -14.45 -0.84
CA ASP A 128 -10.54 -15.90 -0.72
C ASP A 128 -11.02 -16.39 0.66
N GLY A 129 -11.17 -15.47 1.62
CA GLY A 129 -11.72 -15.73 2.94
C GLY A 129 -10.67 -16.07 4.01
N ASP A 130 -9.39 -15.89 3.73
CA ASP A 130 -8.35 -15.88 4.75
C ASP A 130 -7.51 -14.59 4.75
N PHE A 131 -6.37 -14.60 5.47
CA PHE A 131 -5.46 -13.46 5.64
C PHE A 131 -3.99 -13.89 5.49
N GLY A 132 -3.75 -15.06 4.89
CA GLY A 132 -2.45 -15.71 4.82
C GLY A 132 -1.58 -15.18 3.70
N ASP A 133 -2.16 -14.39 2.78
CA ASP A 133 -1.42 -13.84 1.67
C ASP A 133 -0.51 -12.67 2.08
N THR A 134 0.52 -12.48 1.26
CA THR A 134 1.49 -11.41 1.49
C THR A 134 0.81 -10.05 1.46
N GLY A 135 0.91 -9.32 2.57
CA GLY A 135 0.34 -7.98 2.70
C GLY A 135 -1.06 -7.92 3.28
N GLU A 136 -1.66 -9.07 3.62
CA GLU A 136 -2.99 -9.15 4.22
C GLU A 136 -2.97 -8.98 5.73
N ASP A 137 -1.99 -9.55 6.44
CA ASP A 137 -1.74 -9.31 7.88
C ASP A 137 -0.36 -8.68 8.07
N VAL A 138 -0.33 -7.36 8.30
CA VAL A 138 0.92 -6.58 8.35
C VAL A 138 0.99 -5.80 9.66
N THR A 139 2.15 -5.85 10.31
CA THR A 139 2.48 -4.98 11.44
C THR A 139 3.44 -3.89 10.97
N PHE A 140 2.97 -2.65 11.02
CA PHE A 140 3.71 -1.46 10.68
C PHE A 140 4.28 -0.78 11.93
N GLU A 141 5.40 -0.08 11.74
CA GLU A 141 6.04 0.79 12.72
C GLU A 141 5.74 2.26 12.39
N LYS A 142 5.52 3.09 13.42
CA LYS A 142 5.30 4.53 13.26
C LYS A 142 6.60 5.24 12.87
N ILE A 143 6.52 6.21 11.96
CA ILE A 143 7.66 7.05 11.54
C ILE A 143 7.48 8.52 11.91
#